data_AF-A0A5B7BHX3-F1
#
_entry.id   AF-A0A5B7BHX3-F1
#
_cell.length_a   1.000
_cell.length_b   1.000
_cell.length_c   1.000
_cell.angle_alpha   90.00
_cell.angle_beta   90.00
_cell.angle_gamma   90.00
#
_symmetry.space_group_name_H-M   'P 1'
#
loop_
_entity.id
_entity.type
_entity.pdbx_description
1 polymer ?
#
loop_
_entity_poly.entity_id
_entity_poly.type
_entity_poly.pdbx_seq_one_letter_code
_entity_poly.pdbx_strand_id
1 'polypeptide(L)'
;SPDFKRRLMTRLRDRGFDAGLCKSKWEKIGRFPSGHYEYIDVNVTETRYIIEVFLAGEFEIARATDRYTSFLEVFPQIFVGKVEELKQVVRLMCNAIKESMKGMDMHVPPWRRYGYMQAKWFGSYKRTTNEAPARKASADSDEDPARKRFAPLPEAVSYYCREDFASRNGLKVRLLAAAFNGA
;
A
#
# COMPACT_ATOMS: atom_id res chain seq x y z
N SER A 1 11.41 -6.89 7.61
CA SER A 1 12.71 -6.93 6.92
C SER A 1 12.60 -6.21 5.58
N PRO A 2 13.54 -5.32 5.24
CA PRO A 2 13.54 -4.55 3.97
C PRO A 2 13.47 -5.44 2.72
N ASP A 3 13.98 -6.67 2.79
CA ASP A 3 13.96 -7.59 1.66
C ASP A 3 12.60 -8.23 1.41
N PHE A 4 11.71 -8.26 2.40
CA PHE A 4 10.41 -8.89 2.26
C PHE A 4 9.56 -8.21 1.19
N LYS A 5 9.45 -6.87 1.21
CA LYS A 5 8.67 -6.12 0.22
C LYS A 5 9.26 -6.26 -1.18
N ARG A 6 10.60 -6.33 -1.28
CA ARG A 6 11.29 -6.60 -2.56
C ARG A 6 10.97 -7.99 -3.11
N ARG A 7 11.07 -9.04 -2.29
CA ARG A 7 10.74 -10.42 -2.71
C ARG A 7 9.26 -10.56 -3.11
N LEU A 8 8.35 -9.92 -2.37
CA LEU A 8 6.94 -9.92 -2.71
C LEU A 8 6.69 -9.21 -4.05
N MET A 9 7.30 -8.05 -4.27
CA MET A 9 7.25 -7.34 -5.55
C MET A 9 7.78 -8.21 -6.70
N THR A 10 8.95 -8.84 -6.55
CA THR A 10 9.50 -9.76 -7.56
C THR A 10 8.52 -10.88 -7.89
N ARG A 11 7.96 -11.54 -6.86
CA ARG A 11 7.00 -12.63 -7.06
C ARG A 11 5.71 -12.19 -7.77
N LEU A 12 5.25 -10.96 -7.54
CA LEU A 12 4.11 -10.40 -8.26
C LEU A 12 4.47 -10.16 -9.74
N ARG A 13 5.67 -9.65 -10.01
CA ARG A 13 6.15 -9.46 -11.40
C ARG A 13 6.33 -10.78 -12.14
N ASP A 14 6.86 -11.81 -11.47
CA ASP A 14 6.99 -13.16 -12.04
C ASP A 14 5.64 -13.77 -12.46
N ARG A 15 4.54 -13.25 -11.89
CA ARG A 15 3.16 -13.62 -12.24
C ARG A 15 2.51 -12.69 -13.25
N GLY A 16 3.25 -11.76 -13.84
CA GLY A 16 2.77 -10.86 -14.89
C GLY A 16 2.12 -9.56 -14.40
N PHE A 17 2.15 -9.26 -13.11
CA PHE A 17 1.65 -7.98 -12.60
C PHE A 17 2.65 -6.84 -12.83
N ASP A 18 2.18 -5.64 -13.20
CA ASP A 18 3.00 -4.41 -13.10
C ASP A 18 3.12 -3.99 -11.63
N ALA A 19 3.92 -4.74 -10.87
CA ALA A 19 4.24 -4.45 -9.49
C ALA A 19 5.53 -3.62 -9.37
N GLY A 20 5.55 -2.69 -8.42
CA GLY A 20 6.67 -1.81 -8.15
C GLY A 20 6.91 -1.63 -6.65
N LEU A 21 8.17 -1.45 -6.27
CA LEU A 21 8.55 -1.02 -4.94
C LEU A 21 8.69 0.50 -4.92
N CYS A 22 7.79 1.16 -4.20
CA CYS A 22 7.72 2.60 -4.06
C CYS A 22 8.47 3.05 -2.81
N LYS A 23 9.43 3.95 -2.98
CA LYS A 23 10.24 4.52 -1.90
C LYS A 23 9.90 6.00 -1.76
N SER A 24 9.08 6.30 -0.77
CA SER A 24 8.75 7.68 -0.39
C SER A 24 9.84 8.23 0.53
N LYS A 25 10.12 9.53 0.39
CA LYS A 25 10.98 10.30 1.29
C LYS A 25 10.42 11.71 1.39
N TRP A 26 10.31 12.23 2.61
CA TRP A 26 9.89 13.59 2.86
C TRP A 26 10.80 14.28 3.86
N GLU A 27 11.01 15.57 3.62
CA GLU A 27 11.80 16.42 4.49
C GLU A 27 10.97 16.89 5.69
N LYS A 28 11.65 17.45 6.69
CA LYS A 28 11.00 18.02 7.87
C LYS A 28 10.16 19.23 7.44
N ILE A 29 8.88 19.22 7.80
CA ILE A 29 7.96 20.34 7.54
C ILE A 29 7.42 20.83 8.89
N GLY A 30 7.87 22.00 9.34
CA GLY A 30 7.48 22.56 10.64
C GLY A 30 7.75 21.60 11.81
N ARG A 31 6.68 21.10 12.45
CA ARG A 31 6.74 20.14 13.56
C ARG A 31 6.74 18.67 13.12
N PHE A 32 6.57 18.39 11.83
CA PHE A 32 6.59 17.02 11.31
C PHE A 32 8.04 16.60 11.02
N PRO A 33 8.52 15.49 11.63
CA PRO A 33 9.87 15.00 11.34
C PRO A 33 9.97 14.53 9.89
N SER A 34 11.19 14.56 9.36
CA SER A 34 11.50 13.88 8.09
C SER A 34 11.30 12.37 8.24
N GLY A 35 11.10 11.71 7.12
CA GLY A 35 10.90 10.27 7.11
C GLY A 35 11.11 9.68 5.73
N HIS A 36 11.19 8.35 5.72
CA HIS A 36 11.23 7.56 4.51
C HIS A 36 10.38 6.32 4.75
N TYR A 37 9.79 5.82 3.67
CA TYR A 37 8.97 4.63 3.76
C TYR A 37 8.87 3.89 2.44
N GLU A 38 8.77 2.57 2.52
CA GLU A 38 8.70 1.68 1.37
C GLU A 38 7.37 0.94 1.38
N TYR A 39 6.69 0.90 0.24
CA TYR A 39 5.44 0.14 0.02
C TYR A 39 5.43 -0.46 -1.38
N ILE A 40 4.51 -1.40 -1.62
CA ILE A 40 4.36 -2.01 -2.95
C ILE A 40 3.13 -1.39 -3.61
N ASP A 41 3.22 -1.12 -4.91
CA ASP A 41 2.06 -0.85 -5.75
C ASP A 41 1.92 -1.87 -6.87
N VAL A 42 0.72 -1.97 -7.42
CA VAL A 42 0.42 -2.71 -8.65
C VAL A 42 -0.48 -1.85 -9.53
N ASN A 43 -0.14 -1.73 -10.81
CA ASN A 43 -1.03 -1.13 -11.80
C ASN A 43 -1.80 -2.22 -12.54
N VAL A 44 -3.13 -2.09 -12.58
CA VAL A 44 -4.03 -2.96 -13.33
C VAL A 44 -4.96 -2.06 -14.13
N THR A 45 -4.94 -2.18 -15.46
CA THR A 45 -5.82 -1.42 -16.38
C THR A 45 -5.90 0.06 -15.98
N GLU A 46 -4.74 0.73 -15.91
CA GLU A 46 -4.57 2.14 -15.55
C GLU A 46 -4.95 2.54 -14.11
N THR A 47 -5.41 1.58 -13.28
CA THR A 47 -5.71 1.81 -11.87
C THR A 47 -4.54 1.34 -10.99
N ARG A 48 -4.07 2.24 -10.13
CA ARG A 48 -3.01 1.97 -9.14
C ARG A 48 -3.59 1.45 -7.82
N TYR A 49 -3.10 0.30 -7.39
CA TYR A 49 -3.40 -0.30 -6.09
C TYR A 49 -2.16 -0.27 -5.19
N ILE A 50 -2.35 0.01 -3.90
CA ILE A 50 -1.31 -0.07 -2.88
C ILE A 50 -1.49 -1.37 -2.11
N ILE A 51 -0.37 -2.07 -1.86
CA ILE A 51 -0.31 -3.30 -1.09
C ILE A 51 0.46 -3.04 0.21
N GLU A 52 -0.19 -3.27 1.34
CA GLU A 52 0.43 -3.26 2.67
C GLU A 52 0.17 -4.56 3.42
N VAL A 53 1.23 -5.27 3.78
CA VAL A 53 1.16 -6.61 4.40
C VAL A 53 0.89 -6.56 5.91
N PHE A 54 0.96 -5.37 6.51
CA PHE A 54 0.57 -5.18 7.90
C PHE A 54 0.19 -3.71 8.16
N LEU A 55 -0.94 -3.29 7.57
CA LEU A 55 -1.38 -1.90 7.66
C LEU A 55 -1.78 -1.51 9.10
N ALA A 56 -2.33 -2.45 9.90
CA ALA A 56 -2.73 -2.19 11.28
C ALA A 56 -1.56 -1.69 12.16
N GLY A 57 -0.37 -2.28 12.00
CA GLY A 57 0.84 -1.85 12.71
C GLY A 57 1.24 -0.40 12.43
N GLU A 58 0.85 0.12 11.27
CA GLU A 58 1.05 1.52 10.92
C GLU A 58 0.11 2.48 11.65
N PHE A 59 -0.83 1.97 12.43
CA PHE A 59 -1.76 2.74 13.25
C PHE A 59 -1.70 2.37 14.74
N GLU A 60 -0.89 1.41 15.16
CA GLU A 60 -0.75 1.04 16.58
C GLU A 60 -0.24 2.22 17.44
N ILE A 61 -0.84 2.41 18.61
CA ILE A 61 -0.44 3.45 19.57
C ILE A 61 -0.32 2.85 20.97
N ALA A 62 0.55 3.43 21.78
CA ALA A 62 0.64 3.08 23.20
C ALA A 62 -0.62 3.58 23.93
N ARG A 63 -1.14 2.76 24.86
CA ARG A 63 -2.33 3.07 25.68
C ARG A 63 -3.54 3.43 24.80
N ALA A 64 -3.83 2.59 23.80
CA ALA A 64 -5.08 2.69 23.04
C ALA A 64 -6.29 2.47 23.96
N THR A 65 -7.40 3.14 23.67
CA THR A 65 -8.70 2.80 24.27
C THR A 65 -9.24 1.52 23.63
N ASP A 66 -10.10 0.79 24.34
CA ASP A 66 -10.69 -0.46 23.83
C ASP A 66 -11.43 -0.25 22.50
N ARG A 67 -12.14 0.89 22.37
CA ARG A 67 -12.79 1.29 21.12
C ARG A 67 -11.80 1.46 19.97
N TYR A 68 -10.61 1.99 20.23
CA TYR A 68 -9.59 2.14 19.20
C TYR A 68 -8.95 0.79 18.85
N THR A 69 -8.71 -0.06 19.85
CA THR A 69 -8.18 -1.41 19.64
C THR A 69 -9.10 -2.24 18.75
N SER A 70 -10.42 -2.17 18.94
CA SER A 70 -11.38 -2.90 18.09
C SER A 70 -11.35 -2.46 16.62
N PHE A 71 -10.98 -1.20 16.32
CA PHE A 71 -10.76 -0.78 14.94
C PHE A 71 -9.53 -1.46 14.31
N LEU A 72 -8.46 -1.66 15.07
CA LEU A 72 -7.24 -2.33 14.59
C LEU A 72 -7.49 -3.81 14.31
N GLU A 73 -8.30 -4.48 15.13
CA GLU A 73 -8.65 -5.90 14.98
C GLU A 73 -9.42 -6.20 13.68
N VAL A 74 -10.09 -5.20 13.14
CA VAL A 74 -10.91 -5.32 11.91
C VAL A 74 -10.05 -5.18 10.65
N PHE A 75 -8.80 -4.72 10.74
CA PHE A 75 -7.95 -4.58 9.56
C PHE A 75 -7.67 -5.93 8.88
N PRO A 76 -7.67 -5.99 7.53
CA PRO A 76 -7.20 -7.17 6.85
C PRO A 76 -5.71 -7.36 7.13
N GLN A 77 -5.26 -8.61 7.22
CA GLN A 77 -3.83 -8.92 7.36
C GLN A 77 -3.04 -8.25 6.23
N ILE A 78 -3.51 -8.37 4.99
CA ILE A 78 -2.94 -7.69 3.83
C ILE A 78 -3.98 -6.73 3.27
N PHE A 79 -3.67 -5.45 3.31
CA PHE A 79 -4.44 -4.42 2.63
C PHE A 79 -4.05 -4.38 1.15
N VAL A 80 -5.03 -4.50 0.26
CA VAL A 80 -4.91 -4.21 -1.17
C VAL A 80 -6.06 -3.29 -1.53
N GLY A 81 -5.75 -2.06 -1.94
CA GLY A 81 -6.78 -1.07 -2.22
C GLY A 81 -6.29 0.04 -3.11
N LYS A 82 -7.24 0.79 -3.69
CA LYS A 82 -6.95 1.98 -4.49
C LYS A 82 -6.30 3.05 -3.60
N VAL A 83 -5.56 3.94 -4.24
CA VAL A 83 -4.91 5.07 -3.55
C VAL A 83 -5.92 5.88 -2.72
N GLU A 84 -7.13 6.10 -3.26
CA GLU A 84 -8.17 6.88 -2.58
C GLU A 84 -8.78 6.14 -1.37
N GLU A 85 -8.89 4.82 -1.44
CA GLU A 85 -9.35 4.00 -0.30
C GLU A 85 -8.34 4.08 0.85
N LEU A 86 -7.03 4.00 0.55
CA LEU A 86 -6.00 4.17 1.57
C LEU A 86 -6.01 5.58 2.17
N LYS A 87 -6.23 6.63 1.37
CA LYS A 87 -6.36 8.00 1.91
C LYS A 87 -7.50 8.11 2.92
N GLN A 88 -8.65 7.50 2.62
CA GLN A 88 -9.80 7.49 3.52
C GLN A 88 -9.45 6.75 4.82
N VAL A 89 -8.84 5.56 4.73
CA VAL A 89 -8.37 4.81 5.91
C VAL A 89 -7.41 5.65 6.76
N VAL A 90 -6.38 6.26 6.14
CA VAL A 90 -5.41 7.11 6.84
C VAL A 90 -6.11 8.28 7.57
N ARG A 91 -7.07 8.94 6.92
CA ARG A 91 -7.83 10.04 7.53
C ARG A 91 -8.63 9.58 8.75
N LEU A 92 -9.39 8.49 8.59
CA LEU A 92 -10.26 7.96 9.64
C LEU A 92 -9.44 7.48 10.84
N MET A 93 -8.37 6.72 10.60
CA MET A 93 -7.51 6.23 11.67
C MET A 93 -6.77 7.36 12.39
N CYS A 94 -6.29 8.40 11.67
CA CYS A 94 -5.65 9.54 12.33
C CYS A 94 -6.61 10.31 13.25
N ASN A 95 -7.89 10.39 12.89
CA ASN A 95 -8.92 10.98 13.75
C ASN A 95 -9.17 10.09 14.98
N ALA A 96 -9.31 8.78 14.78
CA ALA A 96 -9.52 7.84 15.88
C ALA A 96 -8.32 7.77 16.85
N ILE A 97 -7.08 7.88 16.35
CA ILE A 97 -5.88 8.05 17.18
C ILE A 97 -6.01 9.30 18.04
N LYS A 98 -6.39 10.43 17.43
CA LYS A 98 -6.54 11.70 18.16
C LYS A 98 -7.58 11.60 19.27
N GLU A 99 -8.71 10.92 19.02
CA GLU A 99 -9.76 10.69 20.02
C GLU A 99 -9.29 9.75 21.14
N SER A 100 -8.69 8.61 20.80
CA SER A 100 -8.14 7.65 21.77
C SER A 100 -7.11 8.31 22.67
N MET A 101 -6.14 9.03 22.10
CA MET A 101 -5.08 9.66 22.87
C MET A 101 -5.61 10.81 23.73
N LYS A 102 -6.60 11.57 23.25
CA LYS A 102 -7.28 12.59 24.05
C LYS A 102 -8.00 11.97 25.26
N GLY A 103 -8.70 10.84 25.06
CA GLY A 103 -9.37 10.11 26.15
C GLY A 103 -8.40 9.60 27.22
N MET A 104 -7.15 9.36 26.85
CA MET A 104 -6.09 8.90 27.75
C MET A 104 -5.15 10.02 28.24
N ASP A 105 -5.53 11.29 28.02
CA ASP A 105 -4.73 12.48 28.35
C ASP A 105 -3.29 12.44 27.80
N MET A 106 -3.16 12.02 26.53
CA MET A 106 -1.90 11.90 25.82
C MET A 106 -1.85 12.78 24.57
N HIS A 107 -0.66 13.32 24.27
CA HIS A 107 -0.42 14.02 23.02
C HIS A 107 -0.19 13.07 21.84
N VAL A 108 -0.81 13.37 20.69
CA VAL A 108 -0.57 12.64 19.44
C VAL A 108 0.87 12.88 18.97
N PRO A 109 1.70 11.83 18.87
CA PRO A 109 3.08 11.97 18.45
C PRO A 109 3.13 12.42 16.98
N PRO A 110 4.15 13.20 16.59
CA PRO A 110 4.22 13.79 15.25
C PRO A 110 4.06 12.78 14.10
N TRP A 111 4.60 11.56 14.24
CA TRP A 111 4.53 10.51 13.22
C TRP A 111 3.16 9.81 13.11
N ARG A 112 2.26 10.01 14.07
CA ARG A 112 0.87 9.52 14.00
C ARG A 112 -0.12 10.60 13.57
N ARG A 113 0.37 11.80 13.25
CA ARG A 113 -0.48 12.88 12.74
C ARG A 113 -0.76 12.68 11.26
N TYR A 114 -1.92 13.15 10.83
CA TYR A 114 -2.40 13.02 9.46
C TYR A 114 -1.39 13.49 8.41
N GLY A 115 -0.75 14.65 8.58
CA GLY A 115 0.24 15.15 7.61
C GLY A 115 1.45 14.22 7.42
N TYR A 116 1.98 13.65 8.51
CA TYR A 116 3.08 12.68 8.42
C TYR A 116 2.63 11.38 7.76
N MET A 117 1.47 10.86 8.17
CA MET A 117 0.89 9.64 7.60
C MET A 117 0.52 9.84 6.12
N GLN A 118 0.11 11.02 5.70
CA GLN A 118 -0.12 11.32 4.28
C GLN A 118 1.19 11.28 3.49
N ALA A 119 2.26 11.92 3.98
CA ALA A 119 3.55 11.94 3.30
C ALA A 119 4.12 10.53 3.08
N LYS A 120 3.83 9.61 4.00
CA LYS A 120 4.26 8.21 3.99
C LYS A 120 3.82 7.42 2.74
N TRP A 121 2.61 7.64 2.21
CA TRP A 121 2.12 6.94 1.01
C TRP A 121 1.88 7.85 -0.19
N PHE A 122 1.55 9.13 0.06
CA PHE A 122 1.10 10.06 -0.97
C PHE A 122 2.09 11.20 -1.25
N GLY A 123 3.22 11.23 -0.53
CA GLY A 123 4.33 12.13 -0.84
C GLY A 123 5.07 11.71 -2.12
N SER A 124 6.07 12.50 -2.51
CA SER A 124 6.96 12.15 -3.60
C SER A 124 7.67 10.82 -3.33
N TYR A 125 7.74 9.96 -4.35
CA TYR A 125 8.33 8.63 -4.24
C TYR A 125 9.08 8.24 -5.52
N LYS A 126 10.09 7.39 -5.36
CA LYS A 126 10.74 6.69 -6.47
C LYS A 126 10.15 5.29 -6.60
N ARG A 127 9.65 4.94 -7.78
CA ARG A 127 9.16 3.59 -8.09
C ARG A 127 10.29 2.77 -8.72
N THR A 128 10.55 1.58 -8.19
CA THR A 128 11.52 0.65 -8.75
C THR A 128 10.84 -0.66 -9.12
N THR A 129 11.03 -1.11 -10.34
CA THR A 129 10.45 -2.36 -10.86
C THR A 129 11.48 -3.47 -11.00
N ASN A 130 12.77 -3.18 -10.77
CA ASN A 130 13.90 -4.03 -11.13
C ASN A 130 13.69 -4.61 -12.55
N GLU A 131 14.03 -3.85 -13.58
CA GLU A 131 14.27 -4.51 -14.88
C GLU A 131 15.36 -5.55 -14.65
N ALA A 132 15.09 -6.81 -15.00
CA ALA A 132 16.19 -7.73 -15.28
C ALA A 132 17.12 -6.97 -16.23
N PRO A 133 18.44 -6.89 -15.97
CA PRO A 133 19.32 -6.18 -16.87
C PRO A 133 19.05 -6.74 -18.25
N ALA A 134 18.52 -5.91 -19.15
CA ALA A 134 18.48 -6.24 -20.55
C ALA A 134 19.91 -6.63 -20.86
N ARG A 135 20.14 -7.92 -21.16
CA ARG A 135 21.41 -8.35 -21.74
C ARG A 135 21.59 -7.38 -22.90
N LYS A 136 22.60 -6.50 -22.81
CA LYS A 136 22.98 -5.66 -23.93
C LYS A 136 23.34 -6.66 -25.04
N ALA A 137 22.36 -6.97 -25.89
CA ALA A 137 22.65 -7.56 -27.17
C ALA A 137 23.37 -6.44 -27.91
N SER A 138 24.70 -6.52 -27.92
CA SER A 138 25.50 -5.88 -28.94
C SER A 138 24.99 -6.43 -30.28
N ALA A 139 24.12 -5.67 -30.94
CA ALA A 139 23.76 -5.90 -32.31
C ALA A 139 24.81 -5.23 -33.19
N ASP A 140 25.59 -6.05 -33.88
CA ASP A 140 26.19 -5.67 -35.15
C ASP A 140 25.34 -6.34 -36.26
N SER A 141 24.94 -5.50 -37.21
CA SER A 141 24.36 -5.70 -38.56
C SER A 141 23.16 -6.65 -38.83
N ASP A 142 22.11 -6.00 -39.35
CA ASP A 142 21.28 -6.32 -40.52
C ASP A 142 20.38 -7.58 -40.56
N GLU A 143 19.07 -7.37 -40.38
CA GLU A 143 17.99 -7.57 -41.39
C GLU A 143 16.56 -7.41 -40.76
N ASP A 144 15.67 -6.73 -41.49
CA ASP A 144 14.21 -6.58 -41.29
C ASP A 144 13.55 -7.17 -42.57
N PRO A 145 12.30 -7.71 -42.63
CA PRO A 145 11.20 -7.42 -41.70
C PRO A 145 10.24 -8.57 -41.34
N ALA A 146 9.81 -8.62 -40.08
CA ALA A 146 8.53 -9.24 -39.74
C ALA A 146 7.97 -8.66 -38.43
N ARG A 147 6.95 -7.81 -38.56
CA ARG A 147 6.04 -7.33 -37.50
C ARG A 147 5.66 -8.45 -36.53
N LYS A 148 6.29 -8.50 -35.36
CA LYS A 148 5.71 -9.15 -34.18
C LYS A 148 4.88 -8.11 -33.43
N ARG A 149 3.62 -7.98 -33.86
CA ARG A 149 2.57 -7.32 -33.08
C ARG A 149 2.57 -7.94 -31.68
N PHE A 150 2.57 -7.09 -30.66
CA PHE A 150 2.24 -7.49 -29.30
C PHE A 150 0.91 -8.26 -29.33
N ALA A 151 0.94 -9.51 -28.88
CA ALA A 151 -0.28 -10.26 -28.65
C ALA A 151 -1.06 -9.55 -27.51
N PRO A 152 -2.37 -9.36 -27.65
CA PRO A 152 -3.21 -8.89 -26.55
C PRO A 152 -3.07 -9.84 -25.36
N LEU A 153 -3.10 -9.29 -24.14
CA LEU A 153 -3.25 -10.08 -22.92
C LEU A 153 -4.42 -11.06 -23.10
N PRO A 154 -4.29 -12.33 -22.70
CA PRO A 154 -5.46 -13.18 -22.56
C PRO A 154 -6.42 -12.51 -21.57
N GLU A 155 -7.63 -12.27 -22.05
CA GLU A 155 -8.74 -11.79 -21.23
C GLU A 155 -8.91 -12.70 -20.01
N ALA A 156 -9.04 -12.05 -18.85
CA ALA A 156 -9.46 -12.65 -17.59
C ALA A 156 -8.79 -13.99 -17.23
N VAL A 157 -7.49 -13.95 -16.93
CA VAL A 157 -6.94 -14.95 -15.99
C VAL A 157 -7.62 -14.71 -14.65
N SER A 158 -8.67 -15.49 -14.36
CA SER A 158 -9.24 -15.58 -13.03
C SER A 158 -8.16 -16.08 -12.08
N TYR A 159 -7.54 -15.16 -11.34
CA TYR A 159 -6.62 -15.52 -10.29
C TYR A 159 -7.43 -16.12 -9.14
N TYR A 160 -7.65 -17.43 -9.18
CA TYR A 160 -7.99 -18.20 -7.99
C TYR A 160 -6.76 -18.16 -7.07
N CYS A 161 -6.63 -17.09 -6.29
CA CYS A 161 -5.98 -17.20 -4.99
C CYS A 161 -6.71 -18.32 -4.26
N ARG A 162 -6.01 -19.40 -3.90
CA ARG A 162 -6.51 -20.49 -3.05
C ARG A 162 -7.56 -19.95 -2.08
N GLU A 163 -8.75 -20.53 -2.12
CA GLU A 163 -10.00 -20.03 -1.50
C GLU A 163 -9.99 -19.95 0.04
N ASP A 164 -8.83 -19.99 0.69
CA ASP A 164 -8.72 -19.99 2.15
C ASP A 164 -8.42 -18.60 2.78
N PHE A 165 -8.33 -17.54 1.98
CA PHE A 165 -8.24 -16.15 2.50
C PHE A 165 -9.48 -15.30 2.24
N ALA A 166 -10.42 -15.80 1.44
CA ALA A 166 -11.59 -15.06 0.99
C ALA A 166 -12.88 -15.59 1.63
N SER A 167 -12.93 -15.73 2.95
CA SER A 167 -14.22 -15.93 3.64
C SER A 167 -14.16 -15.49 5.09
N ARG A 168 -14.51 -14.21 5.32
CA ARG A 168 -15.76 -13.88 6.04
C ARG A 168 -16.04 -12.38 6.12
N ASN A 169 -15.02 -11.52 6.10
CA ASN A 169 -15.23 -10.07 6.12
C ASN A 169 -14.35 -9.38 5.08
N GLY A 170 -14.80 -9.39 3.82
CA GLY A 170 -14.27 -8.49 2.79
C GLY A 170 -14.54 -7.06 3.24
N LEU A 171 -13.52 -6.42 3.81
CA LEU A 171 -13.58 -5.08 4.39
C LEU A 171 -13.76 -4.05 3.28
N LYS A 172 -14.98 -3.96 2.75
CA LYS A 172 -15.39 -2.80 1.97
C LYS A 172 -15.18 -1.60 2.89
N VAL A 173 -14.51 -0.56 2.41
CA VAL A 173 -14.30 0.71 3.13
C VAL A 173 -15.59 1.23 3.79
N ARG A 174 -16.77 0.83 3.28
CA ARG A 174 -18.09 1.01 3.90
C ARG A 174 -18.24 0.43 5.31
N LEU A 175 -17.64 -0.72 5.65
CA LEU A 175 -17.68 -1.30 7.00
C LEU A 175 -16.83 -0.51 7.98
N LEU A 176 -15.65 -0.03 7.55
CA LEU A 176 -14.85 0.91 8.34
C LEU A 176 -15.62 2.21 8.54
N ALA A 177 -16.19 2.79 7.48
CA ALA A 177 -17.03 3.98 7.59
C ALA A 177 -18.24 3.77 8.53
N ALA A 178 -18.89 2.60 8.51
CA ALA A 178 -19.95 2.25 9.45
C ALA A 178 -19.43 2.11 10.89
N ALA A 179 -18.24 1.52 11.10
CA ALA A 179 -17.59 1.45 12.40
C ALA A 179 -17.20 2.83 12.95
N PHE A 180 -16.89 3.79 12.07
CA PHE A 180 -16.61 5.18 12.45
C PHE A 180 -17.88 6.02 12.67
N ASN A 181 -18.98 5.73 11.98
CA ASN A 181 -20.25 6.48 12.08
C ASN A 181 -21.24 5.91 13.12
N GLY A 182 -20.92 4.77 13.74
CA GLY A 182 -21.68 4.20 14.86
C GLY A 182 -21.17 4.72 16.21
N ALA A 183 -21.64 5.90 16.61
CA ALA A 183 -21.70 6.37 18.00
C ALA A 183 -22.84 7.38 18.13
#